data_AF-A0A937X0T1-F1
#
_entry.id   AF-A0A937X0T1-F1
#
_cell.length_a   1.000
_cell.length_b   1.000
_cell.length_c   1.000
_cell.angle_alpha   90.00
_cell.angle_beta   90.00
_cell.angle_gamma   90.00
#
_symmetry.space_group_name_H-M   'P 1'
#
loop_
_entity.id
_entity.type
_entity.pdbx_description
1 polymer ?
#
loop_
_entity_poly.entity_id
_entity_poly.type
_entity_poly.pdbx_seq_one_letter_code
_entity_poly.pdbx_strand_id
1 'polypeptide(L)'
;MVSRRGLSLFAILSVFGMIGVFFLFTDTAPVHELTGRIEVFYLLLCILGAPVADWIISGFRMWLFTSKACPSVSYRACVKNCAVGAFMSAATPSQTGGGVAQVYVLSKEGANGGQALNILFITFLSTLVFYTLVSLVVLTLAATGRLPDTGVSGPFVAAALVFVVLTVGGLFIVAYPDGFQRLVAQAANRAQGR
;
A
#
# COMPACT_ATOMS: atom_id res chain seq x y z
N MET A 1 6.75 -11.40 -20.93
CA MET A 1 7.91 -10.48 -21.00
C MET A 1 7.40 -9.08 -21.24
N VAL A 2 7.47 -8.18 -20.24
CA VAL A 2 7.13 -6.77 -20.45
C VAL A 2 8.18 -6.18 -21.41
N SER A 3 7.74 -5.61 -22.53
CA SER A 3 8.63 -4.99 -23.50
C SER A 3 9.40 -3.85 -22.82
N ARG A 4 10.74 -3.88 -22.86
CA ARG A 4 11.62 -2.81 -22.31
C ARG A 4 11.18 -1.41 -22.74
N ARG A 5 10.58 -1.28 -23.93
CA ARG A 5 10.04 -0.04 -24.48
C ARG A 5 8.81 0.45 -23.73
N GLY A 6 7.91 -0.44 -23.32
CA GLY A 6 6.70 -0.09 -22.56
C GLY A 6 7.03 0.40 -21.15
N LEU A 7 7.97 -0.25 -20.47
CA LEU A 7 8.43 0.19 -19.15
C LEU A 7 9.14 1.56 -19.22
N SER A 8 9.97 1.76 -20.25
CA SER A 8 10.65 3.05 -20.46
C SER A 8 9.65 4.17 -20.78
N LEU A 9 8.67 3.90 -21.64
CA LEU A 9 7.62 4.86 -21.99
C LEU A 9 6.77 5.23 -20.77
N PHE A 10 6.39 4.24 -19.95
CA PHE A 10 5.64 4.48 -18.71
C PHE A 10 6.45 5.31 -17.72
N ALA A 11 7.72 4.96 -17.48
CA ALA A 11 8.59 5.72 -16.59
C ALA A 11 8.76 7.19 -17.06
N ILE A 12 8.95 7.39 -18.36
CA ILE A 12 9.00 8.72 -18.98
C ILE A 12 7.69 9.47 -18.73
N LEU A 13 6.54 8.88 -19.07
CA LEU A 13 5.22 9.47 -18.83
C LEU A 13 4.97 9.80 -17.36
N SER A 14 5.35 8.93 -16.43
CA SER A 14 5.22 9.17 -14.99
C SER A 14 6.08 10.33 -14.52
N VAL A 15 7.35 10.40 -14.96
CA VAL A 15 8.26 11.50 -14.59
C VAL A 15 7.79 12.82 -15.19
N PHE A 16 7.48 12.86 -16.49
CA PHE A 16 6.96 14.07 -17.14
C PHE A 16 5.59 14.48 -16.60
N GLY A 17 4.73 13.52 -16.25
CA GLY A 17 3.45 13.79 -15.60
C GLY A 17 3.64 14.39 -14.21
N MET A 18 4.55 13.84 -13.41
CA MET A 18 4.88 14.36 -12.08
C MET A 18 5.49 15.76 -12.16
N ILE A 19 6.44 15.98 -13.08
CA ILE A 19 7.05 17.30 -13.35
C ILE A 19 5.98 18.28 -13.84
N GLY A 20 5.13 17.85 -14.77
CA GLY A 20 4.05 18.66 -15.32
C GLY A 20 3.06 19.10 -14.23
N VAL A 21 2.61 18.16 -13.39
CA VAL A 21 1.74 18.49 -12.25
C VAL A 21 2.46 19.42 -11.26
N PHE A 22 3.72 19.13 -10.95
CA PHE A 22 4.50 19.95 -10.03
C PHE A 22 4.64 21.39 -10.53
N PHE A 23 5.06 21.62 -11.78
CA PHE A 23 5.26 22.97 -12.31
C PHE A 23 3.98 23.70 -12.73
N LEU A 24 2.92 22.98 -13.10
CA LEU A 24 1.64 23.60 -13.50
C LEU A 24 0.75 23.95 -12.30
N PHE A 25 0.86 23.21 -11.19
CA PHE A 25 -0.01 23.38 -10.02
C PHE A 25 0.71 23.78 -8.73
N THR A 26 2.04 23.84 -8.72
CA THR A 26 2.81 24.29 -7.55
C THR A 26 3.46 25.63 -7.85
N ASP A 27 3.01 26.67 -7.17
CA ASP A 27 3.75 27.94 -7.13
C ASP A 27 5.14 27.66 -6.54
N THR A 28 6.20 27.98 -7.29
CA THR A 28 7.59 27.76 -6.87
C THR A 28 8.16 28.91 -6.04
N ALA A 29 7.45 30.05 -5.99
CA ALA A 29 7.80 31.21 -5.18
C ALA A 29 7.99 30.94 -3.67
N PRO A 30 7.21 30.06 -3.01
CA PRO A 30 7.34 29.79 -1.57
C PRO A 30 8.54 28.90 -1.21
N VAL A 31 9.08 28.12 -2.15
CA VAL A 31 10.05 27.05 -1.83
C VAL A 31 11.36 27.65 -1.31
N HIS A 32 11.79 28.78 -1.89
CA HIS A 32 12.94 29.56 -1.42
C HIS A 32 12.71 30.12 0.00
N GLU A 33 11.52 30.66 0.28
CA GLU A 33 11.20 31.24 1.59
C GLU A 33 11.00 30.19 2.70
N LEU A 34 10.61 28.97 2.31
CA LEU A 34 10.40 27.83 3.21
C LEU A 34 11.70 27.20 3.70
N THR A 35 12.80 27.27 2.94
CA THR A 35 14.08 26.64 3.34
C THR A 35 14.60 27.13 4.69
N GLY A 36 14.37 28.40 5.03
CA GLY A 36 14.75 29.00 6.33
C GLY A 36 13.81 28.66 7.49
N ARG A 37 12.65 28.04 7.23
CA ARG A 37 11.64 27.67 8.24
C ARG A 37 11.55 26.16 8.49
N ILE A 38 12.28 25.35 7.72
CA ILE A 38 12.30 23.89 7.91
C ILE A 38 13.12 23.59 9.16
N GLU A 39 12.44 23.22 10.23
CA GLU A 39 13.09 22.68 11.40
C GLU A 39 13.66 21.29 11.11
N VAL A 40 14.98 21.18 11.24
CA VAL A 40 15.75 19.95 10.96
C VAL A 40 15.22 18.76 11.76
N PHE A 41 14.75 19.00 13.00
CA PHE A 41 14.17 17.95 13.83
C PHE A 41 12.94 17.29 13.17
N TYR A 42 11.97 18.08 12.72
CA TYR A 42 10.78 17.56 12.04
C TYR A 42 11.12 16.94 10.68
N LEU A 43 12.11 17.49 9.98
CA LEU A 43 12.61 16.90 8.74
C LEU A 43 13.19 15.49 8.98
N LEU A 44 14.02 15.32 10.00
CA LEU A 44 14.56 14.02 10.40
C LEU A 44 13.46 13.07 10.88
N LEU A 45 12.46 13.59 11.59
CA LEU A 45 11.30 12.80 12.01
C LEU A 45 10.51 12.27 10.80
N CYS A 46 10.32 13.08 9.76
CA CYS A 46 9.64 12.66 8.53
C CYS A 46 10.45 11.67 7.68
N ILE A 47 11.77 11.85 7.57
CA ILE A 47 12.62 11.03 6.70
C ILE A 47 13.03 9.71 7.37
N LEU A 48 13.27 9.74 8.68
CA LEU A 48 13.78 8.57 9.43
C LEU A 48 12.77 8.07 10.45
N GLY A 49 12.22 8.97 11.28
CA GLY A 49 11.36 8.58 12.40
C GLY A 49 10.09 7.85 11.96
N ALA A 50 9.26 8.50 11.15
CA ALA A 50 7.98 7.97 10.70
C ALA A 50 8.15 6.70 9.84
N PRO A 51 9.07 6.62 8.86
CA PRO A 51 9.24 5.39 8.08
C PRO A 51 9.76 4.22 8.90
N VAL A 52 10.73 4.44 9.80
CA VAL A 52 11.25 3.36 10.66
C VAL A 52 10.17 2.86 11.61
N ALA A 53 9.40 3.77 12.21
CA ALA A 53 8.26 3.40 13.05
C ALA A 53 7.23 2.59 12.25
N ASP A 54 6.89 3.02 11.02
CA ASP A 54 5.98 2.29 10.13
C ASP A 54 6.51 0.88 9.83
N TRP A 55 7.78 0.71 9.48
CA TRP A 55 8.35 -0.60 9.18
C TRP A 55 8.33 -1.54 10.40
N ILE A 56 8.60 -1.01 11.59
CA ILE A 56 8.57 -1.77 12.85
C ILE A 56 7.15 -2.24 13.17
N ILE A 57 6.16 -1.33 13.08
CA ILE A 57 4.76 -1.60 13.37
C ILE A 57 4.15 -2.53 12.31
N SER A 58 4.36 -2.24 11.03
CA SER A 58 3.92 -3.07 9.90
C SER A 58 4.58 -4.44 9.93
N GLY A 59 5.86 -4.52 10.28
CA GLY A 59 6.58 -5.77 10.46
C GLY A 59 6.03 -6.59 11.61
N PHE A 60 5.56 -5.94 12.68
CA PHE A 60 4.96 -6.64 13.83
C PHE A 60 3.63 -7.26 13.44
N ARG A 61 2.76 -6.50 12.77
CA ARG A 61 1.50 -7.02 12.21
C ARG A 61 1.75 -8.19 11.27
N MET A 62 2.71 -8.06 10.35
CA MET A 62 3.06 -9.13 9.43
C MET A 62 3.58 -10.38 10.16
N TRP A 63 4.39 -10.18 11.21
CA TRP A 63 4.92 -11.27 12.04
C TRP A 63 3.82 -12.04 12.80
N LEU A 64 2.75 -11.37 13.23
CA LEU A 64 1.59 -12.05 13.82
C LEU A 64 0.98 -13.07 12.84
N PHE A 65 0.93 -12.75 11.54
CA PHE A 65 0.44 -13.68 10.52
C PHE A 65 1.49 -14.74 10.13
N THR A 66 2.76 -14.36 10.01
CA THR A 66 3.82 -15.32 9.63
C THR A 66 4.10 -16.34 10.73
N SER A 67 4.04 -15.94 12.01
CA SER A 67 4.30 -16.84 13.14
C SER A 67 3.37 -18.07 13.16
N LYS A 68 2.18 -17.97 12.55
CA LYS A 68 1.23 -19.08 12.40
C LYS A 68 1.42 -19.84 11.08
N ALA A 69 1.72 -19.14 9.98
CA ALA A 69 1.78 -19.73 8.64
C ALA A 69 3.15 -20.31 8.28
N CYS A 70 4.23 -19.72 8.78
CA CYS A 70 5.62 -20.05 8.48
C CYS A 70 6.53 -19.63 9.65
N PRO A 71 6.68 -20.48 10.69
CA PRO A 71 7.44 -20.15 11.90
C PRO A 71 8.95 -19.89 11.68
N SER A 72 9.50 -20.27 10.52
CA SER A 72 10.90 -20.00 10.18
C SER A 72 11.18 -18.51 9.94
N VAL A 73 10.16 -17.72 9.59
CA VAL A 73 10.30 -16.29 9.30
C VAL A 73 10.35 -15.49 10.61
N SER A 74 11.52 -14.93 10.90
CA SER A 74 11.73 -14.10 12.10
C SER A 74 11.03 -12.73 12.02
N TYR A 75 10.77 -12.11 13.17
CA TYR A 75 10.25 -10.74 13.23
C TYR A 75 11.14 -9.73 12.48
N ARG A 76 12.47 -9.87 12.59
CA ARG A 76 13.44 -9.02 11.87
C ARG A 76 13.30 -9.17 10.36
N ALA A 77 13.04 -10.39 9.88
CA ALA A 77 12.76 -10.63 8.48
C ALA A 77 11.48 -9.93 8.02
N CYS A 78 10.43 -9.89 8.85
CA CYS A 78 9.20 -9.14 8.57
C CYS A 78 9.43 -7.61 8.50
N VAL A 79 10.18 -7.03 9.44
CA VAL A 79 10.52 -5.59 9.41
C VAL A 79 11.34 -5.25 8.15
N LYS A 80 12.35 -6.06 7.84
CA LYS A 80 13.13 -5.93 6.60
C LYS A 80 12.25 -6.07 5.35
N ASN A 81 11.29 -6.98 5.38
CA ASN A 81 10.33 -7.16 4.29
C ASN A 81 9.49 -5.90 4.05
N CYS A 82 8.98 -5.26 5.10
CA CYS A 82 8.26 -4.00 5.00
C CYS A 82 9.13 -2.88 4.42
N ALA A 83 10.37 -2.73 4.89
CA ALA A 83 11.30 -1.73 4.37
C ALA A 83 11.62 -1.94 2.87
N VAL A 84 11.90 -3.19 2.47
CA VAL A 84 12.14 -3.55 1.07
C VAL A 84 10.90 -3.32 0.22
N GLY A 85 9.72 -3.68 0.74
CA GLY A 85 8.44 -3.46 0.06
C GLY A 85 8.17 -1.97 -0.18
N ALA A 86 8.37 -1.13 0.83
CA ALA A 86 8.21 0.32 0.72
C ALA A 86 9.22 0.92 -0.27
N PHE A 87 10.50 0.56 -0.14
CA PHE A 87 11.56 1.04 -1.04
C PHE A 87 11.28 0.65 -2.49
N MET A 88 10.97 -0.62 -2.74
CA MET A 88 10.71 -1.11 -4.09
C MET A 88 9.41 -0.53 -4.66
N SER A 89 8.37 -0.34 -3.85
CA SER A 89 7.14 0.34 -4.28
C SER A 89 7.40 1.78 -4.72
N ALA A 90 8.33 2.48 -4.07
CA ALA A 90 8.69 3.86 -4.41
C ALA A 90 9.69 3.92 -5.58
N ALA A 91 10.62 2.96 -5.65
CA ALA A 91 11.66 2.91 -6.68
C ALA A 91 11.12 2.43 -8.04
N THR A 92 10.05 1.63 -8.04
CA THR A 92 9.43 1.16 -9.28
C THR A 92 8.20 2.00 -9.63
N PRO A 93 7.98 2.30 -10.92
CA PRO A 93 6.81 3.07 -11.37
C PRO A 93 5.45 2.45 -10.99
N SER A 94 5.40 1.18 -10.58
CA SER A 94 4.20 0.50 -10.14
C SER A 94 4.35 -0.06 -8.72
N GLN A 95 3.28 -0.03 -7.93
CA GLN A 95 3.25 -0.64 -6.59
C GLN A 95 3.52 -2.16 -6.62
N THR A 96 3.37 -2.78 -7.79
CA THR A 96 3.66 -4.21 -8.02
C THR A 96 5.12 -4.58 -7.70
N GLY A 97 6.07 -3.67 -7.90
CA GLY A 97 7.48 -3.94 -7.58
C GLY A 97 7.73 -4.19 -6.09
N GLY A 98 6.97 -3.51 -5.22
CA GLY A 98 6.97 -3.77 -3.78
C GLY A 98 6.51 -5.17 -3.44
N GLY A 99 5.34 -5.58 -3.94
CA GLY A 99 4.77 -6.90 -3.68
C GLY A 99 5.68 -8.04 -4.13
N VAL A 100 6.28 -7.94 -5.33
CA VAL A 100 7.23 -8.96 -5.83
C VAL A 100 8.48 -9.04 -4.94
N ALA A 101 9.02 -7.91 -4.52
CA ALA A 101 10.19 -7.89 -3.64
C ALA A 101 9.87 -8.48 -2.25
N GLN A 102 8.66 -8.22 -1.73
CA GLN A 102 8.20 -8.82 -0.49
C GLN A 102 8.05 -10.34 -0.58
N VAL A 103 7.52 -10.86 -1.69
CA VAL A 103 7.46 -12.33 -1.92
C VAL A 103 8.86 -12.93 -1.98
N TYR A 104 9.80 -12.26 -2.65
CA TYR A 104 11.18 -12.72 -2.74
C TYR A 104 11.86 -12.79 -1.35
N VAL A 105 11.73 -11.74 -0.54
CA VAL A 105 12.32 -11.72 0.82
C VAL A 105 11.69 -12.80 1.70
N LEU A 106 10.36 -12.97 1.67
CA LEU A 106 9.71 -14.05 2.43
C LEU A 106 10.17 -15.43 1.98
N SER A 107 10.30 -15.64 0.67
CA SER A 107 10.77 -16.91 0.12
C SER A 107 12.20 -17.23 0.54
N LYS A 108 13.06 -16.21 0.59
CA LYS A 108 14.45 -16.36 1.06
C LYS A 108 14.54 -16.75 2.54
N GLU A 109 13.53 -16.40 3.33
CA GLU A 109 13.45 -16.66 4.77
C GLU A 109 12.67 -17.97 5.09
N GLY A 110 12.37 -18.77 4.05
CA GLY A 110 11.82 -20.13 4.18
C GLY A 110 10.34 -20.28 3.87
N ALA A 111 9.62 -19.21 3.51
CA ALA A 111 8.24 -19.35 3.03
C ALA A 111 8.21 -19.94 1.62
N ASN A 112 7.25 -20.82 1.32
CA ASN A 112 6.98 -21.15 -0.08
C ASN A 112 6.20 -20.02 -0.77
N GLY A 113 6.15 -20.00 -2.11
CA GLY A 113 5.50 -18.92 -2.85
C GLY A 113 4.02 -18.72 -2.50
N GLY A 114 3.28 -19.80 -2.23
CA GLY A 114 1.89 -19.73 -1.81
C GLY A 114 1.72 -19.14 -0.39
N GLN A 115 2.58 -19.54 0.55
CA GLN A 115 2.63 -18.99 1.90
C GLN A 115 2.96 -17.49 1.88
N ALA A 116 3.99 -17.10 1.11
CA ALA A 116 4.38 -15.71 0.97
C ALA A 116 3.24 -14.84 0.41
N LEU A 117 2.59 -15.28 -0.67
CA LEU A 117 1.42 -14.59 -1.23
C LEU A 117 0.27 -14.50 -0.25
N ASN A 118 -0.04 -15.58 0.47
CA ASN A 118 -1.11 -15.59 1.46
C ASN A 118 -0.83 -14.64 2.64
N ILE A 119 0.39 -14.65 3.17
CA ILE A 119 0.82 -13.72 4.23
C ILE A 119 0.63 -12.27 3.79
N LEU A 120 1.09 -11.93 2.58
CA LEU A 120 0.98 -10.57 2.06
C LEU A 120 -0.48 -10.19 1.81
N PHE A 121 -1.29 -11.11 1.29
CA PHE A 121 -2.71 -10.89 1.07
C PHE A 121 -3.47 -10.64 2.39
N ILE A 122 -3.25 -11.46 3.42
CA ILE A 122 -3.86 -11.27 4.75
C ILE A 122 -3.37 -9.96 5.37
N THR A 123 -2.08 -9.62 5.22
CA THR A 123 -1.53 -8.35 5.73
C THR A 123 -2.17 -7.14 5.02
N PHE A 124 -2.38 -7.24 3.72
CA PHE A 124 -3.08 -6.21 2.93
C PHE A 124 -4.55 -6.10 3.35
N LEU A 125 -5.28 -7.21 3.46
CA LEU A 125 -6.66 -7.22 3.94
C LEU A 125 -6.80 -6.63 5.34
N SER A 126 -5.88 -6.96 6.25
CA SER A 126 -5.84 -6.38 7.59
C SER A 126 -5.69 -4.86 7.56
N THR A 127 -4.88 -4.34 6.61
CA THR A 127 -4.71 -2.90 6.39
C THR A 127 -6.01 -2.26 5.87
N LEU A 128 -6.68 -2.90 4.91
CA LEU A 128 -7.95 -2.42 4.38
C LEU A 128 -9.02 -2.35 5.47
N VAL A 129 -9.17 -3.43 6.27
CA VAL A 129 -10.11 -3.46 7.40
C VAL A 129 -9.81 -2.34 8.39
N PHE A 130 -8.53 -2.16 8.77
CA PHE A 130 -8.14 -1.09 9.67
C PHE A 130 -8.51 0.29 9.13
N TYR A 131 -8.15 0.61 7.89
CA TYR A 131 -8.49 1.91 7.31
C TYR A 131 -9.99 2.12 7.10
N THR A 132 -10.74 1.07 6.78
CA THR A 132 -12.20 1.12 6.74
C THR A 132 -12.77 1.47 8.12
N LEU A 133 -12.34 0.79 9.18
CA LEU A 133 -12.83 1.04 10.53
C LEU A 133 -12.48 2.46 11.01
N VAL A 134 -11.23 2.89 10.80
CA VAL A 134 -10.80 4.25 11.14
C VAL A 134 -11.63 5.29 10.36
N SER A 135 -11.85 5.07 9.07
CA SER A 135 -12.64 5.98 8.24
C SER A 135 -14.09 6.08 8.73
N LEU A 136 -14.71 4.96 9.10
CA LEU A 136 -16.06 4.94 9.66
C LEU A 136 -16.13 5.67 11.02
N VAL A 137 -15.14 5.47 11.89
CA VAL A 137 -15.05 6.21 13.16
C VAL A 137 -14.92 7.71 12.90
N VAL A 138 -14.06 8.14 11.97
CA VAL A 138 -13.90 9.56 11.64
C VAL A 138 -15.19 10.14 11.06
N LEU A 139 -15.86 9.43 10.13
CA LEU A 139 -17.12 9.89 9.54
C LEU A 139 -18.26 10.00 10.57
N THR A 140 -18.35 9.04 11.50
CA THR A 140 -19.36 9.08 12.58
C THR A 140 -19.10 10.18 13.60
N LEU A 141 -17.84 10.41 13.97
CA LEU A 141 -17.49 11.54 14.85
C LEU A 141 -17.73 12.89 14.17
N ALA A 142 -17.50 13.00 12.86
CA ALA A 142 -17.80 14.20 12.09
C ALA A 142 -19.31 14.44 11.98
N ALA A 143 -20.08 13.39 11.67
CA ALA A 143 -21.55 13.48 11.59
C ALA A 143 -22.21 13.83 12.93
N THR A 144 -21.57 13.49 14.06
CA THR A 144 -22.05 13.82 15.41
C THR A 144 -21.54 15.16 15.93
N GLY A 145 -20.81 15.94 15.12
CA GLY A 145 -20.25 17.25 15.51
C GLY A 145 -19.18 17.17 16.61
N ARG A 146 -18.59 15.98 16.82
CA ARG A 146 -17.56 15.74 17.86
C ARG A 146 -16.14 15.95 17.36
N LEU A 147 -15.96 15.99 16.04
CA LEU A 147 -14.73 16.47 15.44
C LEU A 147 -14.87 17.98 15.21
N PRO A 148 -13.83 18.79 15.51
CA PRO A 148 -13.77 20.14 14.97
C PRO A 148 -13.87 20.08 13.44
N ASP A 149 -14.18 21.19 12.75
CA ASP A 149 -14.31 21.29 11.28
C ASP A 149 -12.99 21.01 10.53
N THR A 150 -12.37 19.86 10.75
CA THR A 150 -10.98 19.51 10.40
C THR A 150 -10.89 18.76 9.07
N GLY A 151 -11.78 19.03 8.11
CA GLY A 151 -11.54 18.60 6.73
C GLY A 151 -12.02 17.21 6.33
N VAL A 152 -13.13 16.73 6.90
CA VAL A 152 -13.95 15.70 6.22
C VAL A 152 -14.54 16.32 4.96
N SER A 153 -13.76 16.23 3.88
CA SER A 153 -14.06 16.79 2.57
C SER A 153 -14.59 15.71 1.63
N GLY A 154 -15.17 16.11 0.49
CA GLY A 154 -15.61 15.18 -0.56
C GLY A 154 -14.54 14.13 -0.94
N PRO A 155 -13.25 14.51 -1.13
CA PRO A 155 -12.17 13.56 -1.38
C PRO A 155 -11.94 12.54 -0.27
N PHE A 156 -12.06 12.95 1.00
CA PHE A 156 -11.92 12.03 2.13
C PHE A 156 -13.03 10.98 2.13
N VAL A 157 -14.29 11.40 1.91
CA VAL A 157 -15.43 10.49 1.81
C VAL A 157 -15.25 9.52 0.64
N ALA A 158 -14.81 10.01 -0.51
CA ALA A 158 -14.52 9.16 -1.68
C ALA A 158 -13.45 8.11 -1.37
N ALA A 159 -12.34 8.51 -0.72
CA ALA A 159 -11.29 7.58 -0.30
C ALA A 159 -11.82 6.53 0.70
N ALA A 160 -12.63 6.95 1.69
CA ALA A 160 -13.26 6.06 2.64
C ALA A 160 -14.15 5.01 1.95
N LEU A 161 -14.95 5.43 0.96
CA LEU A 161 -15.78 4.51 0.17
C LEU A 161 -14.94 3.51 -0.62
N VAL A 162 -13.81 3.95 -1.21
CA VAL A 162 -12.88 3.04 -1.88
C VAL A 162 -12.37 1.97 -0.92
N PHE A 163 -11.93 2.36 0.28
CA PHE A 163 -11.48 1.39 1.29
C PHE A 163 -12.60 0.44 1.71
N VAL A 164 -13.84 0.91 1.90
CA VAL A 164 -15.00 0.06 2.19
C VAL A 164 -15.21 -0.97 1.08
N VAL A 165 -15.25 -0.54 -0.18
CA VAL A 165 -15.46 -1.43 -1.33
C VAL A 165 -14.34 -2.47 -1.43
N LEU A 166 -13.08 -2.05 -1.28
CA LEU A 166 -11.94 -2.96 -1.30
C LEU A 166 -11.97 -3.95 -0.14
N THR A 167 -12.34 -3.52 1.06
CA THR A 167 -12.49 -4.39 2.24
C THR A 167 -13.58 -5.43 2.02
N VAL A 168 -14.77 -5.00 1.58
CA VAL A 168 -15.90 -5.92 1.33
C VAL A 168 -15.54 -6.92 0.22
N GLY A 169 -14.95 -6.45 -0.87
CA GLY A 169 -14.48 -7.33 -1.95
C GLY A 169 -13.42 -8.31 -1.48
N GLY A 170 -12.45 -7.85 -0.70
CA GLY A 170 -11.40 -8.68 -0.12
C GLY A 170 -11.93 -9.75 0.84
N LEU A 171 -12.86 -9.40 1.72
CA LEU A 171 -13.53 -10.34 2.63
C LEU A 171 -14.41 -11.33 1.86
N PHE A 172 -15.08 -10.89 0.80
CA PHE A 172 -15.86 -11.77 -0.07
C PHE A 172 -14.98 -12.85 -0.72
N ILE A 173 -13.79 -12.48 -1.20
CA ILE A 173 -12.82 -13.45 -1.76
C ILE A 173 -12.40 -14.50 -0.72
N VAL A 174 -12.20 -14.10 0.54
CA VAL A 174 -11.85 -15.01 1.63
C VAL A 174 -13.03 -15.90 2.04
N ALA A 175 -14.24 -15.35 2.10
CA ALA A 175 -15.43 -16.06 2.53
C ALA A 175 -15.97 -17.05 1.47
N TYR A 176 -15.77 -16.75 0.18
CA TYR A 176 -16.30 -17.54 -0.94
C TYR A 176 -15.21 -17.91 -1.96
N PRO A 177 -14.19 -18.71 -1.57
CA PRO A 177 -13.06 -19.04 -2.42
C PRO A 177 -13.47 -19.77 -3.71
N ASP A 178 -14.44 -20.70 -3.64
CA ASP A 178 -14.92 -21.45 -4.81
C ASP A 178 -15.63 -20.56 -5.84
N GLY A 179 -16.38 -19.56 -5.37
CA GLY A 179 -17.05 -18.58 -6.23
C GLY A 179 -16.06 -17.71 -6.98
N PHE A 180 -14.99 -17.28 -6.30
CA PHE A 180 -13.91 -16.51 -6.91
C PHE A 180 -13.14 -17.34 -7.95
N GLN A 181 -12.80 -18.60 -7.64
CA GLN A 181 -12.12 -19.49 -8.59
C GLN A 181 -12.93 -19.71 -9.87
N ARG A 182 -14.26 -19.87 -9.74
CA ARG A 182 -15.16 -20.00 -10.91
C ARG A 182 -15.20 -18.73 -11.75
N LEU A 183 -15.26 -17.55 -11.13
CA LEU A 183 -15.21 -16.26 -11.83
C LEU A 183 -13.90 -16.08 -12.61
N VAL A 184 -12.76 -16.40 -11.99
CA VAL A 184 -11.45 -16.35 -12.65
C VAL A 184 -11.39 -17.34 -13.81
N ALA A 185 -11.86 -18.57 -13.63
CA ALA A 185 -11.89 -19.59 -14.68
C ALA A 185 -12.77 -19.14 -15.87
N GLN A 186 -13.94 -18.54 -15.60
CA GLN A 186 -14.80 -17.99 -16.64
C GLN A 186 -14.16 -16.83 -17.40
N ALA A 187 -13.47 -15.92 -16.69
CA ALA A 187 -12.75 -14.81 -17.31
C ALA A 187 -11.57 -15.29 -18.17
N ALA A 188 -10.81 -16.28 -17.69
CA ALA A 188 -9.71 -16.89 -18.43
C ALA A 188 -10.21 -17.60 -19.70
N ASN A 189 -11.29 -18.37 -19.60
CA ASN A 189 -11.91 -19.03 -20.76
C ASN A 189 -12.42 -18.02 -21.79
N ARG A 190 -12.94 -16.86 -21.37
CA ARG A 190 -13.34 -15.77 -22.28
C ARG A 190 -12.16 -15.06 -22.94
N ALA A 191 -11.00 -15.01 -22.29
CA ALA A 191 -9.79 -14.41 -22.84
C ALA A 191 -9.05 -15.35 -23.81
N GLN A 192 -9.16 -16.66 -23.62
CA GLN A 192 -8.56 -17.69 -24.50
C GLN A 192 -9.47 -18.08 -25.68
N GLY A 193 -10.77 -17.81 -25.60
CA GLY A 193 -11.73 -17.98 -26.70
C GLY A 193 -11.78 -16.82 -27.70
N ARG A 194 -10.79 -15.92 -27.67
CA ARG A 194 -10.53 -14.84 -28.64
C ARG A 194 -9.13 -15.01 -29.20
#